data_AF-A0A212TC48-F1
#
_entry.id   AF-A0A212TC48-F1
#
_cell.length_a   1.000
_cell.length_b   1.000
_cell.length_c   1.000
_cell.angle_alpha   90.00
_cell.angle_beta   90.00
_cell.angle_gamma   90.00
#
_symmetry.space_group_name_H-M   'P 1'
#
loop_
_entity.id
_entity.type
_entity.pdbx_description
1 polymer ?
#
loop_
_entity_poly.entity_id
_entity_poly.type
_entity_poly.pdbx_seq_one_letter_code
_entity_poly.pdbx_strand_id
1 'polypeptide(L)'
;MTQNEHPLTLNAGDGHEITGRVFIPAAPTATLIISHGMAEHGDNVDALILSATNRIDRGQLLASRSLIGLIRLVRGKRHRSHLVARMTFEKFNRMFRPNRTGAYWLSRDLAQVDRYIADPLCGFECTVGLWWDFIGGMLRLSPAAYRKDLPVHLFSGTADAVGEIGRGVRRHFQAIREAGAENVTLRLFEGGRHEMLNEANREEVWDYLRSLCLTSESRLGPAHPVMSPKSFAINE
;
A
#
# COMPACT_ATOMS: atom_id res chain seq x y z
N MET A 1 -19.73 -16.32 -14.83
CA MET A 1 -19.67 -14.87 -15.09
C MET A 1 -20.62 -14.19 -14.12
N THR A 2 -20.10 -13.49 -13.12
CA THR A 2 -20.91 -12.70 -12.17
C THR A 2 -21.52 -11.51 -12.91
N GLN A 3 -22.84 -11.29 -12.80
CA GLN A 3 -23.63 -10.30 -13.56
C GLN A 3 -23.20 -8.83 -13.41
N ASN A 4 -22.19 -8.53 -12.60
CA ASN A 4 -21.81 -7.19 -12.16
C ASN A 4 -20.42 -6.76 -12.65
N GLU A 5 -19.80 -7.53 -13.54
CA GLU A 5 -18.46 -7.26 -14.07
C GLU A 5 -18.55 -6.63 -15.46
N HIS A 6 -18.05 -5.40 -15.59
CA HIS A 6 -18.08 -4.60 -16.81
C HIS A 6 -16.65 -4.30 -17.28
N PRO A 7 -16.38 -4.23 -18.60
CA PRO A 7 -15.09 -3.79 -19.08
C PRO A 7 -14.86 -2.32 -18.74
N LEU A 8 -13.63 -1.99 -18.34
CA LEU A 8 -13.14 -0.63 -18.15
C LEU A 8 -12.04 -0.35 -19.16
N THR A 9 -12.12 0.78 -19.83
CA THR A 9 -11.03 1.28 -20.68
C THR A 9 -10.73 2.72 -20.27
N LEU A 10 -9.47 2.98 -19.95
CA LEU A 10 -8.95 4.32 -19.65
C LEU A 10 -7.94 4.71 -20.73
N ASN A 11 -8.15 5.87 -21.34
CA ASN A 11 -7.24 6.43 -22.33
C ASN A 11 -6.22 7.35 -21.64
N ALA A 12 -4.95 7.01 -21.71
CA ALA A 12 -3.87 7.89 -21.29
C ALA A 12 -3.67 9.01 -22.31
N GLY A 13 -3.15 10.16 -21.86
CA GLY A 13 -2.89 11.32 -22.71
C GLY A 13 -1.85 11.10 -23.81
N ASP A 14 -1.12 9.97 -23.79
CA ASP A 14 -0.19 9.55 -24.83
C ASP A 14 -0.78 8.50 -25.81
N GLY A 15 -2.09 8.26 -25.73
CA GLY A 15 -2.80 7.31 -26.60
C GLY A 15 -2.70 5.85 -26.15
N HIS A 16 -2.12 5.56 -24.98
CA HIS A 16 -2.12 4.22 -24.43
C HIS A 16 -3.48 3.88 -23.78
N GLU A 17 -4.05 2.73 -24.13
CA GLU A 17 -5.26 2.20 -23.49
C GLU A 17 -4.89 1.30 -22.31
N ILE A 18 -5.46 1.61 -21.15
CA ILE A 18 -5.41 0.77 -19.95
C ILE A 18 -6.77 0.06 -19.85
N THR A 19 -6.77 -1.26 -20.02
CA THR A 19 -7.97 -2.08 -19.91
C THR A 19 -8.07 -2.71 -18.53
N GLY A 20 -9.28 -2.77 -17.99
CA GLY A 20 -9.57 -3.36 -16.70
C GLY A 20 -11.00 -3.90 -16.63
N ARG A 21 -11.41 -4.26 -15.43
CA ARG A 21 -12.77 -4.69 -15.13
C ARG A 21 -13.27 -3.87 -13.96
N VAL A 22 -14.49 -3.36 -14.10
CA VAL A 22 -15.22 -2.62 -13.06
C VAL A 22 -16.30 -3.54 -12.54
N PHE A 23 -16.35 -3.68 -11.21
CA PHE A 23 -17.41 -4.40 -10.54
C PHE A 23 -18.40 -3.40 -9.93
N ILE A 24 -19.67 -3.45 -10.33
CA ILE A 24 -20.72 -2.57 -9.80
C ILE A 24 -21.77 -3.44 -9.10
N PRO A 25 -21.87 -3.40 -7.76
CA PRO A 25 -22.94 -4.10 -7.07
C PRO A 25 -24.30 -3.49 -7.42
N ALA A 26 -25.37 -4.29 -7.38
CA ALA A 26 -26.73 -3.87 -7.77
C ALA A 26 -27.28 -2.69 -6.95
N ALA A 27 -26.81 -2.53 -5.71
CA ALA A 27 -27.13 -1.41 -4.83
C ALA A 27 -25.85 -0.96 -4.11
N PRO A 28 -25.04 -0.05 -4.69
CA PRO A 28 -23.84 0.45 -4.03
C PRO A 28 -24.24 1.36 -2.86
N THR A 29 -23.76 1.04 -1.66
CA THR A 29 -24.03 1.80 -0.43
C THR A 29 -22.83 2.60 0.07
N ALA A 30 -21.63 2.33 -0.44
CA ALA A 30 -20.40 3.03 -0.10
C ALA A 30 -19.33 2.88 -1.20
N THR A 31 -18.44 3.86 -1.29
CA THR A 31 -17.21 3.85 -2.08
C THR A 31 -16.00 3.70 -1.17
N LEU A 32 -15.32 2.57 -1.30
CA LEU A 32 -14.13 2.22 -0.53
C LEU A 32 -12.91 2.14 -1.44
N ILE A 33 -11.80 2.76 -1.04
CA ILE A 33 -10.49 2.53 -1.65
C ILE A 33 -9.63 1.69 -0.70
N ILE A 34 -9.25 0.49 -1.15
CA ILE A 34 -8.18 -0.30 -0.55
C ILE A 34 -6.95 -0.10 -1.42
N SER A 35 -5.97 0.63 -0.90
CA SER A 35 -4.73 0.91 -1.62
C SER A 35 -3.56 0.17 -0.96
N HIS A 36 -2.91 -0.70 -1.74
CA HIS A 36 -1.57 -1.19 -1.42
C HIS A 36 -0.56 -0.10 -1.83
N GLY A 37 -0.32 0.84 -0.93
CA GLY A 37 0.39 2.07 -1.25
C GLY A 37 -0.22 3.29 -0.56
N MET A 38 -0.51 4.34 -1.34
CA MET A 38 -0.93 5.62 -0.79
C MET A 38 -1.91 6.32 -1.75
N ALA A 39 -2.86 7.08 -1.20
CA ALA A 39 -3.94 7.71 -1.98
C ALA A 39 -3.76 9.24 -2.07
N GLU A 40 -3.89 9.80 -3.28
CA GLU A 40 -3.82 11.25 -3.53
C GLU A 40 -5.21 11.92 -3.46
N HIS A 41 -6.30 11.14 -3.57
CA HIS A 41 -7.68 11.64 -3.61
C HIS A 41 -8.52 11.09 -2.45
N GLY A 42 -8.61 11.85 -1.35
CA GLY A 42 -9.44 11.51 -0.18
C GLY A 42 -10.85 12.12 -0.20
N ASP A 43 -11.14 13.00 -1.16
CA ASP A 43 -12.32 13.86 -1.09
C ASP A 43 -13.62 13.19 -1.54
N ASN A 44 -13.56 12.06 -2.25
CA ASN A 44 -14.72 11.39 -2.85
C ASN A 44 -14.85 9.92 -2.42
N VAL A 45 -14.46 9.59 -1.18
CA VAL A 45 -14.54 8.23 -0.63
C VAL A 45 -15.16 8.22 0.77
N ASP A 46 -15.88 7.15 1.10
CA ASP A 46 -16.53 6.96 2.41
C ASP A 46 -15.57 6.38 3.46
N ALA A 47 -14.51 5.72 3.01
CA ALA A 47 -13.42 5.23 3.82
C ALA A 47 -12.16 5.01 2.94
N LEU A 48 -11.00 5.20 3.56
CA LEU A 48 -9.70 4.88 2.98
C LEU A 48 -9.04 3.77 3.79
N ILE A 49 -8.72 2.64 3.15
CA ILE A 49 -7.97 1.55 3.77
C ILE A 49 -6.59 1.46 3.10
N LEU A 50 -5.53 1.66 3.87
CA LEU A 50 -4.14 1.60 3.42
C LEU A 50 -3.48 0.30 3.89
N SER A 51 -3.10 -0.54 2.93
CA SER A 51 -2.38 -1.79 3.17
C SER A 51 -0.88 -1.61 2.99
N ALA A 52 -0.09 -2.11 3.95
CA ALA A 52 1.37 -2.18 3.92
C ALA A 52 2.06 -0.86 3.49
N THR A 53 1.47 0.25 3.95
CA THR A 53 1.92 1.61 3.60
C THR A 53 3.08 2.05 4.48
N ASN A 54 3.81 3.07 4.03
CA ASN A 54 4.95 3.61 4.77
C ASN A 54 4.94 5.14 4.75
N ARG A 55 5.66 5.76 5.68
CA ARG A 55 5.91 7.19 5.71
C ARG A 55 6.62 7.66 4.44
N ILE A 56 6.34 8.89 4.03
CA ILE A 56 7.04 9.57 2.95
C ILE A 56 8.24 10.29 3.56
N ASP A 57 9.43 9.71 3.42
CA ASP A 57 10.68 10.42 3.70
C ASP A 57 11.03 11.32 2.50
N ARG A 58 10.54 12.57 2.52
CA ARG A 58 10.64 13.49 1.39
C ARG A 58 12.10 13.74 0.99
N GLY A 59 13.02 13.83 1.95
CA GLY A 59 14.45 14.04 1.68
C GLY A 59 15.06 12.86 0.93
N GLN A 60 14.82 11.64 1.41
CA GLN A 60 15.29 10.43 0.75
C GLN A 60 14.68 10.25 -0.66
N LEU A 61 13.39 10.56 -0.81
CA LEU A 61 12.70 10.46 -2.10
C LEU A 61 13.19 11.52 -3.10
N LEU A 62 13.45 12.75 -2.68
CA LEU A 62 14.03 13.79 -3.54
C LEU A 62 15.44 13.43 -4.01
N ALA A 63 16.29 12.90 -3.12
CA ALA A 63 17.61 12.41 -3.49
C ALA A 63 17.52 11.26 -4.51
N SER A 64 16.64 10.30 -4.25
CA SER A 64 16.41 9.14 -5.12
C SER A 64 15.86 9.55 -6.49
N ARG A 65 14.88 10.47 -6.52
CA ARG A 65 14.29 11.02 -7.75
C ARG A 65 15.32 11.79 -8.57
N SER A 66 16.23 12.52 -7.93
CA SER A 66 17.34 13.22 -8.60
C SER A 66 18.31 12.24 -9.26
N LEU A 67 18.75 11.20 -8.54
CA LEU A 67 19.63 10.15 -9.07
C LEU A 67 18.97 9.43 -10.26
N ILE A 68 17.71 9.01 -10.10
CA ILE A 68 16.94 8.34 -11.15
C ILE A 68 16.74 9.29 -12.34
N GLY A 69 16.53 10.59 -12.09
CA GLY A 69 16.45 11.64 -13.12
C GLY A 69 17.73 11.76 -13.95
N LEU A 70 18.91 11.69 -13.31
CA LEU A 70 20.19 11.68 -14.00
C LEU A 70 20.36 10.42 -14.86
N ILE A 71 20.05 9.24 -14.32
CA ILE A 71 20.08 7.98 -15.08
C ILE A 71 19.12 8.06 -16.27
N ARG A 72 17.91 8.62 -16.07
CA ARG A 72 16.90 8.84 -17.12
C ARG A 72 17.42 9.75 -18.22
N LEU A 73 18.14 10.81 -17.87
CA LEU A 73 18.71 11.75 -18.84
C LEU A 73 19.80 11.09 -19.70
N VAL A 74 20.67 10.30 -19.08
CA VAL A 74 21.83 9.66 -19.76
C VAL A 74 21.44 8.41 -20.53
N ARG A 75 20.51 7.59 -20.00
CA ARG A 75 20.17 6.26 -20.55
C ARG A 75 18.78 6.18 -21.18
N GLY A 76 17.97 7.24 -21.05
CA GLY A 76 16.60 7.29 -21.55
C GLY A 76 15.56 6.68 -20.62
N LYS A 77 14.29 7.08 -20.79
CA LYS A 77 13.17 6.71 -19.90
C LYS A 77 12.85 5.21 -19.86
N ARG A 78 13.10 4.48 -20.95
CA ARG A 78 12.79 3.03 -21.06
C ARG A 78 13.92 2.14 -20.54
N HIS A 79 15.04 2.71 -20.11
CA HIS A 79 16.14 1.95 -19.52
C HIS A 79 15.68 1.26 -18.22
N ARG A 80 16.21 0.07 -17.96
CA ARG A 80 16.06 -0.67 -16.71
C ARG A 80 17.41 -0.68 -16.01
N SER A 81 17.44 -0.26 -14.75
CA SER A 81 18.68 -0.09 -13.99
C SER A 81 18.72 -1.06 -12.82
N HIS A 82 19.68 -2.00 -12.86
CA HIS A 82 19.92 -2.93 -11.75
C HIS A 82 20.29 -2.20 -10.44
N LEU A 83 20.94 -1.04 -10.53
CA LEU A 83 21.22 -0.22 -9.34
C LEU A 83 19.93 0.21 -8.65
N VAL A 84 18.95 0.70 -9.43
CA VAL A 84 17.65 1.13 -8.90
C VAL A 84 16.89 -0.06 -8.32
N ALA A 85 16.88 -1.21 -9.00
CA ALA A 85 16.26 -2.43 -8.50
C ALA A 85 16.89 -2.96 -7.19
N ARG A 86 18.22 -2.86 -7.08
CA ARG A 86 18.98 -3.28 -5.89
C ARG A 86 18.73 -2.40 -4.67
N MET A 87 18.53 -1.09 -4.88
CA MET A 87 18.23 -0.15 -3.80
C MET A 87 16.83 -0.33 -3.20
N THR A 88 15.93 -1.03 -3.90
CA THR A 88 14.56 -1.29 -3.47
C THR A 88 14.39 -2.74 -3.01
N PHE A 89 14.10 -3.65 -3.93
CA PHE A 89 13.64 -5.02 -3.60
C PHE A 89 14.72 -5.86 -2.91
N GLU A 90 15.98 -5.77 -3.35
CA GLU A 90 17.08 -6.53 -2.74
C GLU A 90 17.31 -6.11 -1.28
N LYS A 91 17.15 -4.82 -0.98
CA LYS A 91 17.25 -4.29 0.38
C LYS A 91 16.17 -4.90 1.29
N PHE A 92 14.93 -4.97 0.83
CA PHE A 92 13.82 -5.55 1.60
C PHE A 92 14.05 -7.04 1.88
N ASN A 93 14.52 -7.77 0.88
CA ASN A 93 14.72 -9.21 0.99
C ASN A 93 15.90 -9.61 1.91
N ARG A 94 16.86 -8.72 2.13
CA ARG A 94 18.08 -9.00 2.91
C ARG A 94 17.82 -9.46 4.34
N MET A 95 16.74 -8.98 4.97
CA MET A 95 16.42 -9.34 6.36
C MET A 95 15.92 -10.77 6.53
N PHE A 96 15.54 -11.44 5.44
CA PHE A 96 14.99 -12.79 5.46
C PHE A 96 16.02 -13.84 5.04
N ARG A 97 17.32 -13.54 5.16
CA ARG A 97 18.39 -14.51 4.85
C ARG A 97 18.53 -15.53 6.00
N PRO A 98 18.78 -16.82 5.70
CA PRO A 98 18.87 -17.41 4.37
C PRO A 98 17.49 -17.49 3.68
N ASN A 99 17.44 -17.15 2.40
CA ASN A 99 16.23 -17.20 1.57
C ASN A 99 16.48 -17.97 0.29
N ARG A 100 15.42 -18.60 -0.24
CA ARG A 100 15.46 -19.36 -1.49
C ARG A 100 15.26 -18.47 -2.72
N THR A 101 14.66 -17.29 -2.55
CA THR A 101 14.27 -16.38 -3.63
C THR A 101 14.42 -14.90 -3.24
N GLY A 102 14.35 -14.00 -4.23
CA GLY A 102 14.39 -12.54 -4.07
C GLY A 102 13.13 -11.90 -3.46
N ALA A 103 12.09 -12.70 -3.19
CA ALA A 103 10.73 -12.21 -2.91
C ALA A 103 10.19 -12.65 -1.54
N TYR A 104 11.05 -13.12 -0.63
CA TYR A 104 10.63 -13.56 0.71
C TYR A 104 9.98 -12.43 1.51
N TRP A 105 10.38 -11.18 1.25
CA TRP A 105 9.77 -10.02 1.90
C TRP A 105 8.26 -9.84 1.62
N LEU A 106 7.69 -10.53 0.63
CA LEU A 106 6.26 -10.44 0.31
C LEU A 106 5.39 -11.13 1.36
N SER A 107 5.61 -12.42 1.63
CA SER A 107 4.75 -13.23 2.50
C SER A 107 5.55 -14.31 3.22
N ARG A 108 5.12 -14.72 4.42
CA ARG A 108 5.66 -15.90 5.10
C ARG A 108 5.04 -17.21 4.57
N ASP A 109 3.94 -17.14 3.83
CA ASP A 109 3.41 -18.26 3.05
C ASP A 109 4.27 -18.45 1.79
N LEU A 110 5.15 -19.46 1.81
CA LEU A 110 6.08 -19.71 0.70
C LEU A 110 5.35 -20.12 -0.59
N ALA A 111 4.15 -20.70 -0.52
CA ALA A 111 3.38 -21.03 -1.72
C ALA A 111 2.85 -19.79 -2.43
N GLN A 112 2.63 -18.68 -1.70
CA GLN A 112 2.29 -17.38 -2.28
C GLN A 112 3.51 -16.75 -2.94
N VAL A 113 4.68 -16.84 -2.30
CA VAL A 113 5.96 -16.39 -2.88
C VAL A 113 6.27 -17.13 -4.19
N ASP A 114 6.10 -18.46 -4.20
CA ASP A 114 6.33 -19.27 -5.41
C ASP A 114 5.32 -18.91 -6.52
N ARG A 115 4.06 -18.61 -6.19
CA ARG A 115 3.06 -18.12 -7.16
C ARG A 115 3.42 -16.77 -7.75
N TYR A 116 3.87 -15.81 -6.93
CA TYR A 116 4.34 -14.51 -7.41
C TYR A 116 5.51 -14.65 -8.39
N ILE A 117 6.43 -15.58 -8.13
CA ILE A 117 7.60 -15.80 -9.00
C ILE A 117 7.20 -16.48 -10.31
N ALA A 118 6.23 -17.38 -10.27
CA ALA A 118 5.75 -18.10 -11.45
C ALA A 118 4.85 -17.26 -12.36
N ASP A 119 4.28 -16.16 -11.87
CA ASP A 119 3.41 -15.28 -12.64
C ASP A 119 4.23 -14.37 -13.59
N PRO A 120 4.08 -14.51 -14.92
CA PRO A 120 4.82 -13.69 -15.89
C PRO A 120 4.46 -12.19 -15.86
N LEU A 121 3.37 -11.83 -15.17
CA LEU A 121 2.96 -10.44 -14.98
C LEU A 121 3.57 -9.81 -13.71
N CYS A 122 4.29 -10.59 -12.91
CA CYS A 122 4.92 -10.15 -11.66
C CYS A 122 6.45 -10.11 -11.76
N GLY A 123 7.10 -9.45 -10.80
CA GLY A 123 8.57 -9.47 -10.65
C GLY A 123 9.39 -8.79 -11.75
N PHE A 124 8.75 -8.15 -12.74
CA PHE A 124 9.44 -7.51 -13.85
C PHE A 124 10.26 -6.29 -13.40
N GLU A 125 11.37 -6.04 -14.10
CA GLU A 125 12.17 -4.85 -13.87
C GLU A 125 11.45 -3.60 -14.39
N CYS A 126 11.09 -2.73 -13.45
CA CYS A 126 10.53 -1.41 -13.72
C CYS A 126 11.54 -0.51 -14.45
N THR A 127 11.05 0.25 -15.43
CA THR A 127 11.86 1.24 -16.12
C THR A 127 12.23 2.41 -15.19
N VAL A 128 13.33 3.09 -15.50
CA VAL A 128 13.75 4.31 -14.79
C VAL A 128 12.67 5.40 -14.90
N GLY A 129 11.95 5.48 -16.03
CA GLY A 129 10.79 6.37 -16.17
C GLY A 129 9.71 6.06 -15.13
N LEU A 130 9.30 4.78 -15.02
CA LEU A 130 8.30 4.35 -14.03
C LEU A 130 8.75 4.65 -12.60
N TRP A 131 10.00 4.36 -12.25
CA TRP A 131 10.53 4.69 -10.92
C TRP A 131 10.53 6.19 -10.64
N TRP A 132 10.90 7.00 -11.63
CA TRP A 132 10.87 8.45 -11.50
C TRP A 132 9.44 8.91 -11.24
N ASP A 133 8.49 8.53 -12.09
CA ASP A 133 7.08 8.90 -11.98
C ASP A 133 6.45 8.43 -10.65
N PHE A 134 6.74 7.19 -10.24
CA PHE A 134 6.30 6.62 -8.97
C PHE A 134 6.74 7.46 -7.77
N ILE A 135 8.03 7.81 -7.70
CA ILE A 135 8.53 8.69 -6.63
C ILE A 135 7.92 10.09 -6.72
N GLY A 136 7.67 10.58 -7.93
CA GLY A 136 6.96 11.84 -8.16
C GLY A 136 5.56 11.84 -7.57
N GLY A 137 4.80 10.76 -7.81
CA GLY A 137 3.49 10.53 -7.19
C GLY A 137 3.59 10.49 -5.68
N MET A 138 4.55 9.74 -5.13
CA MET A 138 4.76 9.67 -3.67
C MET A 138 5.02 11.04 -3.04
N LEU A 139 5.73 11.93 -3.73
CA LEU A 139 6.02 13.28 -3.23
C LEU A 139 4.80 14.21 -3.24
N ARG A 140 3.78 13.96 -4.07
CA ARG A 140 2.54 14.77 -4.11
C ARG A 140 1.56 14.46 -2.99
N LEU A 141 1.67 13.27 -2.41
CA LEU A 141 0.81 12.83 -1.34
C LEU A 141 0.91 13.74 -0.11
N SER A 142 -0.24 14.08 0.43
CA SER A 142 -0.38 14.97 1.58
C SER A 142 -1.62 14.58 2.39
N PRO A 143 -1.46 13.94 3.56
CA PRO A 143 -2.59 13.66 4.45
C PRO A 143 -3.38 14.92 4.86
N ALA A 144 -2.76 16.10 4.79
CA ALA A 144 -3.42 17.37 5.06
C ALA A 144 -4.54 17.69 4.06
N ALA A 145 -4.47 17.12 2.85
CA ALA A 145 -5.48 17.28 1.81
C ALA A 145 -6.71 16.38 2.01
N TYR A 146 -6.68 15.40 2.93
CA TYR A 146 -7.85 14.58 3.20
C TYR A 146 -8.91 15.39 3.96
N ARG A 147 -10.19 15.12 3.66
CA ARG A 147 -11.30 15.56 4.52
C ARG A 147 -11.07 15.05 5.96
N LYS A 148 -11.41 15.88 6.96
CA LYS A 148 -11.05 15.62 8.37
C LYS A 148 -11.86 14.49 8.98
N ASP A 149 -13.10 14.33 8.54
CA ASP A 149 -14.04 13.29 8.93
C ASP A 149 -13.79 11.94 8.22
N LEU A 150 -12.88 11.86 7.23
CA LEU A 150 -12.60 10.62 6.51
C LEU A 150 -12.10 9.54 7.47
N PRO A 151 -12.78 8.37 7.55
CA PRO A 151 -12.19 7.21 8.20
C PRO A 151 -11.02 6.69 7.40
N VAL A 152 -9.84 6.69 8.03
CA VAL A 152 -8.60 6.16 7.47
C VAL A 152 -8.12 4.98 8.31
N HIS A 153 -8.13 3.80 7.70
CA HIS A 153 -7.68 2.57 8.35
C HIS A 153 -6.36 2.12 7.74
N LEU A 154 -5.34 1.91 8.57
CA LEU A 154 -4.05 1.39 8.16
C LEU A 154 -3.90 -0.03 8.66
N PHE A 155 -3.35 -0.92 7.84
CA PHE A 155 -2.90 -2.22 8.31
C PHE A 155 -1.63 -2.71 7.65
N SER A 156 -0.84 -3.47 8.39
CA SER A 156 0.45 -4.01 7.93
C SER A 156 0.86 -5.22 8.76
N GLY A 157 1.80 -6.01 8.26
CA GLY A 157 2.47 -7.03 9.06
C GLY A 157 3.53 -6.43 9.99
N THR A 158 3.78 -7.07 11.15
CA THR A 158 4.86 -6.65 12.06
C THR A 158 6.24 -6.93 11.49
N ALA A 159 6.37 -7.87 10.56
CA ALA A 159 7.60 -8.24 9.88
C ALA A 159 7.75 -7.61 8.47
N ASP A 160 6.94 -6.60 8.12
CA ASP A 160 7.07 -5.93 6.82
C ASP A 160 8.36 -5.09 6.73
N ALA A 161 9.29 -5.52 5.88
CA ALA A 161 10.55 -4.84 5.61
C ALA A 161 10.39 -3.48 4.93
N VAL A 162 9.34 -3.32 4.12
CA VAL A 162 9.04 -2.06 3.44
C VAL A 162 8.60 -1.01 4.46
N GLY A 163 7.70 -1.40 5.36
CA GLY A 163 7.22 -0.59 6.49
C GLY A 163 8.21 -0.43 7.65
N GLU A 164 9.51 -0.68 7.45
CA GLU A 164 10.55 -0.63 8.49
C GLU A 164 10.23 -1.48 9.74
N ILE A 165 9.66 -2.68 9.58
CA ILE A 165 9.23 -3.57 10.68
C ILE A 165 8.19 -2.85 11.57
N GLY A 166 7.16 -2.30 10.93
CA GLY A 166 6.06 -1.59 11.59
C GLY A 166 6.37 -0.16 12.02
N ARG A 167 7.62 0.28 12.09
CA ARG A 167 7.96 1.67 12.46
C ARG A 167 7.49 2.68 11.43
N GLY A 168 7.61 2.35 10.16
CA GLY A 168 7.24 3.18 9.03
C GLY A 168 5.74 3.47 8.97
N VAL A 169 4.92 2.41 9.05
CA VAL A 169 3.45 2.54 9.07
C VAL A 169 2.95 3.27 10.33
N ARG A 170 3.59 3.06 11.51
CA ARG A 170 3.26 3.81 12.74
C ARG A 170 3.53 5.30 12.58
N ARG A 171 4.63 5.68 11.94
CA ARG A 171 4.93 7.09 11.62
C ARG A 171 3.92 7.66 10.64
N HIS A 172 3.51 6.89 9.63
CA HIS A 172 2.48 7.34 8.69
C HIS A 172 1.12 7.54 9.38
N PHE A 173 0.73 6.61 10.27
CA PHE A 173 -0.44 6.75 11.12
C PHE A 173 -0.42 8.06 11.92
N GLN A 174 0.70 8.40 12.57
CA GLN A 174 0.82 9.67 13.30
C GLN A 174 0.75 10.87 12.36
N ALA A 175 1.42 10.84 11.21
CA ALA A 175 1.37 11.94 10.24
C ALA A 175 -0.06 12.22 9.73
N ILE A 176 -0.89 11.19 9.57
CA ILE A 176 -2.31 11.36 9.20
C ILE A 176 -3.10 12.01 10.34
N ARG A 177 -2.85 11.59 11.60
CA ARG A 177 -3.49 12.20 12.78
C ARG A 177 -3.08 13.66 12.99
N GLU A 178 -1.78 13.94 12.87
CA GLU A 178 -1.22 15.30 12.98
C GLU A 178 -1.72 16.22 11.86
N ALA A 179 -2.11 15.66 10.71
CA ALA A 179 -2.76 16.39 9.62
C ALA A 179 -4.25 16.71 9.87
N GLY A 180 -4.80 16.30 11.02
CA GLY A 180 -6.14 16.64 11.48
C GLY A 180 -7.22 15.61 11.15
N ALA A 181 -6.87 14.39 10.73
CA ALA A 181 -7.86 13.34 10.53
C ALA A 181 -8.46 12.87 11.87
N GLU A 182 -9.78 12.86 11.97
CA GLU A 182 -10.54 12.57 13.19
C GLU A 182 -10.64 11.07 13.46
N ASN A 183 -10.77 10.27 12.40
CA ASN A 183 -11.04 8.83 12.47
C ASN A 183 -9.91 8.03 11.85
N VAL A 184 -8.85 7.75 12.63
CA VAL A 184 -7.69 6.99 12.14
C VAL A 184 -7.46 5.74 12.98
N THR A 185 -7.34 4.57 12.35
CA THR A 185 -7.00 3.32 13.04
C THR A 185 -5.76 2.66 12.44
N LEU A 186 -5.01 1.93 13.25
CA LEU A 186 -3.89 1.10 12.79
C LEU A 186 -4.01 -0.31 13.36
N ARG A 187 -3.97 -1.33 12.50
CA ARG A 187 -3.85 -2.75 12.89
C ARG A 187 -2.55 -3.35 12.39
N LEU A 188 -1.80 -3.99 13.29
CA LEU A 188 -0.61 -4.76 12.93
C LEU A 188 -0.84 -6.25 13.15
N PHE A 189 -0.51 -7.05 12.15
CA PHE A 189 -0.68 -8.49 12.17
C PHE A 189 0.65 -9.19 12.47
N GLU A 190 0.67 -9.99 13.53
CA GLU A 190 1.90 -10.57 14.07
C GLU A 190 2.58 -11.55 13.09
N GLY A 191 3.87 -11.35 12.88
CA GLY A 191 4.72 -12.10 11.96
C GLY A 191 4.38 -11.95 10.49
N GLY A 192 3.33 -11.19 10.12
CA GLY A 192 3.00 -10.91 8.72
C GLY A 192 4.08 -10.07 8.06
N ARG A 193 4.34 -10.31 6.78
CA ARG A 193 5.25 -9.51 5.95
C ARG A 193 4.46 -8.44 5.18
N HIS A 194 4.74 -8.24 3.89
CA HIS A 194 4.19 -7.12 3.12
C HIS A 194 2.79 -7.39 2.56
N GLU A 195 2.53 -8.53 1.95
CA GLU A 195 1.26 -8.85 1.30
C GLU A 195 0.26 -9.49 2.26
N MET A 196 -0.30 -8.67 3.16
CA MET A 196 -1.19 -9.18 4.22
C MET A 196 -2.42 -9.95 3.72
N LEU A 197 -2.93 -9.63 2.53
CA LEU A 197 -4.07 -10.36 1.92
C LEU A 197 -3.67 -11.75 1.40
N ASN A 198 -2.37 -11.96 1.16
CA ASN A 198 -1.74 -13.20 0.72
C ASN A 198 -0.86 -13.81 1.83
N GLU A 199 -1.06 -13.41 3.08
CA GLU A 199 -0.33 -13.98 4.21
C GLU A 199 -0.93 -15.31 4.68
N ALA A 200 -0.19 -16.05 5.50
CA ALA A 200 -0.68 -17.29 6.11
C ALA A 200 -1.92 -17.06 7.00
N ASN A 201 -2.06 -15.86 7.56
CA ASN A 201 -3.21 -15.44 8.36
C ASN A 201 -4.18 -14.47 7.64
N ARG A 202 -4.08 -14.31 6.31
CA ARG A 202 -5.24 -14.66 5.51
C ARG A 202 -6.62 -14.18 5.94
N GLU A 203 -7.36 -15.17 6.41
CA GLU A 203 -8.73 -15.09 6.89
C GLU A 203 -8.89 -14.02 7.98
N GLU A 204 -7.93 -13.88 8.90
CA GLU A 204 -7.95 -12.85 9.94
C GLU A 204 -7.90 -11.43 9.36
N VAL A 205 -7.12 -11.25 8.28
CA VAL A 205 -7.00 -9.97 7.58
C VAL A 205 -8.30 -9.67 6.83
N TRP A 206 -8.88 -10.67 6.16
CA TRP A 206 -10.17 -10.53 5.49
C TRP A 206 -11.32 -10.26 6.45
N ASP A 207 -11.34 -10.92 7.61
CA ASP A 207 -12.31 -10.65 8.69
C ASP A 207 -12.20 -9.22 9.20
N TYR A 208 -10.98 -8.72 9.39
CA TYR A 208 -10.76 -7.33 9.74
C TYR A 208 -11.29 -6.37 8.67
N LEU A 209 -11.00 -6.61 7.39
CA LEU A 209 -11.51 -5.76 6.32
C LEU A 209 -13.04 -5.78 6.25
N ARG A 210 -13.66 -6.96 6.42
CA ARG A 210 -15.12 -7.09 6.49
C ARG A 210 -15.72 -6.27 7.63
N SER A 211 -15.10 -6.29 8.81
CA SER A 211 -15.61 -5.54 9.97
C SER A 211 -15.55 -4.01 9.76
N LEU A 212 -14.56 -3.52 9.01
CA LEU A 212 -14.50 -2.10 8.62
C LEU A 212 -15.61 -1.70 7.64
N CYS A 213 -16.03 -2.62 6.77
CA CYS A 213 -17.10 -2.37 5.80
C CYS A 213 -18.50 -2.41 6.44
N LEU A 214 -18.75 -3.39 7.32
CA LEU A 214 -20.06 -3.62 7.94
C LEU A 214 -20.41 -2.63 9.07
N THR A 215 -19.42 -1.94 9.63
CA THR A 215 -19.63 -0.90 10.66
C THR A 215 -20.04 0.46 10.10
N SER A 216 -20.08 0.62 8.76
CA SER A 216 -20.53 1.86 8.13
C SER A 216 -22.04 2.12 8.30
N GLU A 217 -22.86 1.06 8.41
CA GLU A 217 -24.30 1.18 8.69
C GLU A 217 -24.60 1.69 10.12
N SER A 218 -23.64 1.61 11.05
CA SER A 218 -23.83 2.07 12.44
C SER A 218 -23.37 3.51 12.70
N ARG A 219 -22.95 4.27 11.68
CA ARG A 219 -22.41 5.63 11.82
C ARG A 219 -23.47 6.74 12.03
N LEU A 220 -24.66 6.38 12.50
CA LEU A 220 -25.64 7.33 13.05
C LEU A 220 -25.54 7.52 14.57
N GLY A 221 -24.48 7.02 15.23
CA GLY A 221 -24.26 7.24 16.67
C GLY A 221 -22.78 7.25 17.09
N PRO A 222 -22.43 7.88 18.22
CA PRO A 222 -21.05 8.01 18.66
C PRO A 222 -20.62 6.73 19.38
N ALA A 223 -19.82 5.89 18.72
CA ALA A 223 -19.13 4.79 19.39
C ALA A 223 -17.78 4.51 18.72
N HIS A 224 -16.71 5.04 19.31
CA HIS A 224 -15.34 4.68 18.98
C HIS A 224 -15.05 3.23 19.41
N PRO A 225 -14.58 2.33 18.53
CA PRO A 225 -14.03 1.06 18.96
C PRO A 225 -12.68 1.28 19.65
N VAL A 226 -12.64 0.91 20.92
CA VAL A 226 -11.48 0.92 21.82
C VAL A 226 -10.36 0.03 21.28
N MET A 227 -9.12 0.46 21.49
CA MET A 227 -7.88 -0.27 21.21
C MET A 227 -7.95 -1.74 21.69
N SER A 228 -7.58 -2.69 20.82
CA SER A 228 -7.28 -4.06 21.22
C SER A 228 -6.09 -4.09 22.21
N PRO A 229 -6.21 -4.76 23.36
CA PRO A 229 -5.22 -4.69 24.43
C PRO A 229 -4.06 -5.66 24.17
N LYS A 230 -3.16 -5.31 23.23
CA LYS A 230 -1.77 -5.81 23.21
C LYS A 230 -0.84 -4.76 22.58
N SER A 231 -0.68 -3.64 23.27
CA SER A 231 0.41 -2.71 23.00
C SER A 231 1.43 -2.85 24.13
N PHE A 232 2.58 -3.43 23.83
CA PHE A 232 3.73 -3.30 24.73
C PHE A 232 4.11 -1.82 24.75
N ALA A 233 4.07 -1.24 25.95
CA ALA A 233 4.81 -0.03 26.25
C ALA A 233 6.30 -0.34 26.04
N ILE A 234 6.98 0.51 25.29
CA ILE A 234 8.43 0.61 25.33
C ILE A 234 8.73 2.08 25.56
N ASN A 235 9.14 2.36 26.80
CA ASN A 235 9.74 3.62 27.21
C ASN A 235 11.03 3.86 26.44
N GLU A 236 11.28 5.14 26.18
CA GLU A 236 12.55 5.85 25.87
C GLU A 236 13.56 5.20 24.90
#